data_AF-A0A968HQD6-F1
#
_entry.id   AF-A0A968HQD6-F1
#
_cell.length_a   1.000
_cell.length_b   1.000
_cell.length_c   1.000
_cell.angle_alpha   90.00
_cell.angle_beta   90.00
_cell.angle_gamma   90.00
#
_symmetry.space_group_name_H-M   'P 1'
#
loop_
_entity.id
_entity.type
_entity.pdbx_description
1 polymer ?
#
loop_
_entity_poly.entity_id
_entity_poly.type
_entity_poly.pdbx_seq_one_letter_code
_entity_poly.pdbx_strand_id
1 'polypeptide(L)'
;MDFENREYSGAALSSFILALGHSQGIVDQILAGSGVDRIDPAGWYDFDWAISIFYKIEAEVGSGVVFEVGRKMIEAATYPPEIDGVQTLLAALGYWFALNARAPASARSPACSRTSTARRSTGRHQAPARCDAAFWRAPVLVTASSP
;
A
#
# COMPACT_ATOMS: atom_id res chain seq x y z
N MET A 1 -7.44 -4.15 -21.98
CA MET A 1 -6.45 -4.02 -20.90
C MET A 1 -6.65 -5.25 -20.05
N ASP A 2 -5.76 -6.23 -20.18
CA ASP A 2 -5.85 -7.45 -19.40
C ASP A 2 -5.38 -7.11 -17.99
N PHE A 3 -6.36 -6.91 -17.09
CA PHE A 3 -6.11 -6.66 -15.68
C PHE A 3 -5.71 -7.93 -14.93
N GLU A 4 -5.84 -9.08 -15.59
CA GLU A 4 -5.46 -10.39 -15.09
C GLU A 4 -3.98 -10.37 -14.72
N ASN A 5 -3.70 -10.60 -13.43
CA ASN A 5 -2.39 -10.67 -12.80
C ASN A 5 -1.74 -9.35 -12.33
N ARG A 6 -2.47 -8.25 -12.14
CA ARG A 6 -1.86 -7.11 -11.41
C ARG A 6 -1.51 -7.49 -9.98
N GLU A 7 -0.51 -6.82 -9.41
CA GLU A 7 -0.14 -6.94 -8.01
C GLU A 7 -0.45 -5.64 -7.26
N TYR A 8 -0.87 -5.77 -6.00
CA TYR A 8 -1.13 -4.65 -5.10
C TYR A 8 -0.12 -4.62 -3.95
N SER A 9 0.26 -3.41 -3.54
CA SER A 9 1.27 -3.16 -2.51
C SER A 9 0.78 -3.55 -1.12
N GLY A 10 1.55 -4.39 -0.42
CA GLY A 10 1.32 -4.73 0.97
C GLY A 10 1.33 -3.52 1.90
N ALA A 11 2.23 -2.55 1.68
CA ALA A 11 2.28 -1.32 2.47
C ALA A 11 0.99 -0.50 2.36
N ALA A 12 0.41 -0.40 1.16
CA ALA A 12 -0.85 0.29 0.96
C ALA A 12 -1.99 -0.41 1.71
N LEU A 13 -2.07 -1.75 1.59
CA LEU A 13 -3.06 -2.56 2.29
C LEU A 13 -2.91 -2.46 3.82
N SER A 14 -1.68 -2.57 4.35
CA SER A 14 -1.38 -2.42 5.77
C SER A 14 -1.75 -1.03 6.30
N SER A 15 -1.51 0.04 5.52
CA SER A 15 -1.83 1.41 5.95
C SER A 15 -3.33 1.61 6.18
N PHE A 16 -4.17 1.00 5.33
CA PHE A 16 -5.62 1.01 5.48
C PHE A 16 -6.06 0.21 6.70
N ILE A 17 -5.48 -0.98 6.90
CA ILE A 17 -5.75 -1.82 8.08
C ILE A 17 -5.42 -1.08 9.37
N LEU A 18 -4.25 -0.44 9.43
CA LEU A 18 -3.84 0.35 10.60
C LEU A 18 -4.81 1.50 10.87
N ALA A 19 -5.33 2.14 9.83
CA ALA A 19 -6.27 3.25 9.97
C ALA A 19 -7.65 2.82 10.50
N LEU A 20 -8.01 1.53 10.39
CA LEU A 20 -9.25 0.98 10.95
C LEU A 20 -9.21 0.79 12.47
N GLY A 21 -8.02 0.75 13.09
CA GLY A 21 -7.75 0.80 14.53
C GLY A 21 -8.66 -0.04 15.43
N HIS A 22 -9.88 0.45 15.68
CA HIS A 22 -10.89 -0.15 16.55
C HIS A 22 -11.53 -1.42 15.97
N SER A 23 -11.40 -1.65 14.65
CA SER A 23 -11.93 -2.83 13.97
C SER A 23 -10.90 -3.96 13.81
N GLN A 24 -9.79 -3.92 14.54
CA GLN A 24 -8.69 -4.88 14.36
C GLN A 24 -9.12 -6.34 14.45
N GLY A 25 -9.99 -6.69 15.41
CA GLY A 25 -10.47 -8.08 15.54
C GLY A 25 -11.25 -8.59 14.33
N ILE A 26 -12.03 -7.73 13.66
CA ILE A 26 -12.74 -8.06 12.42
C ILE A 26 -11.73 -8.27 11.30
N VAL A 27 -10.73 -7.39 11.20
CA VAL A 27 -9.67 -7.50 10.20
C VAL A 27 -8.88 -8.80 10.38
N ASP A 28 -8.49 -9.14 11.60
CA ASP A 28 -7.77 -10.38 11.91
C ASP A 28 -8.58 -11.62 11.50
N GLN A 29 -9.89 -11.62 11.75
CA GLN A 29 -10.79 -12.70 11.30
C GLN A 29 -10.88 -12.82 9.78
N ILE A 30 -10.96 -11.69 9.06
CA ILE A 30 -11.01 -11.66 7.59
C ILE A 30 -9.68 -12.17 6.99
N LEU A 31 -8.54 -11.77 7.56
CA LEU A 31 -7.22 -12.20 7.12
C LEU A 31 -7.02 -13.70 7.39
N ALA A 32 -7.36 -14.17 8.58
CA ALA A 32 -7.29 -15.59 8.95
C ALA A 32 -8.18 -16.46 8.04
N GLY A 33 -9.41 -16.02 7.74
CA GLY A 33 -10.29 -16.69 6.80
C GLY A 33 -9.78 -16.71 5.36
N SER A 34 -8.81 -15.85 5.03
CA SER A 34 -8.13 -15.80 3.74
C SER A 34 -6.78 -16.53 3.74
N GLY A 35 -6.44 -17.23 4.83
CA GLY A 35 -5.19 -17.99 4.98
C GLY A 35 -3.96 -17.13 5.25
N VAL A 36 -4.13 -15.86 5.63
CA VAL A 36 -3.04 -14.91 5.88
C VAL A 36 -3.09 -14.48 7.34
N ASP A 37 -1.99 -14.69 8.06
CA ASP A 37 -1.89 -14.25 9.47
C ASP A 37 -1.63 -12.75 9.58
N ARG A 38 -0.79 -12.21 8.69
CA ARG A 38 -0.45 -10.78 8.64
C ARG A 38 -0.09 -10.34 7.23
N ILE A 39 -0.41 -9.09 6.90
CA ILE A 39 0.08 -8.43 5.69
C ILE A 39 1.53 -8.02 5.89
N ASP A 40 2.42 -8.47 5.01
CA ASP A 40 3.80 -8.00 4.91
C ASP A 40 3.81 -6.67 4.13
N PRO A 41 4.22 -5.54 4.75
CA PRO A 41 4.28 -4.25 4.07
C PRO A 41 5.26 -4.24 2.88
N ALA A 42 6.28 -5.11 2.86
CA ALA A 42 7.20 -5.25 1.73
C ALA A 42 6.68 -6.19 0.65
N GLY A 43 5.59 -6.92 0.95
CA GLY A 43 4.97 -7.89 0.07
C GLY A 43 4.18 -7.25 -1.08
N TRP A 44 3.95 -8.07 -2.10
CA TRP A 44 3.06 -7.74 -3.21
C TRP A 44 2.09 -8.88 -3.38
N TYR A 45 0.82 -8.53 -3.44
CA TYR A 45 -0.29 -9.48 -3.40
C TYR A 45 -1.02 -9.47 -4.73
N ASP A 46 -1.69 -10.57 -5.07
CA ASP A 46 -2.63 -10.57 -6.18
C ASP A 46 -3.64 -9.42 -6.01
N PHE A 47 -3.87 -8.68 -7.09
CA PHE A 47 -4.68 -7.46 -7.04
C PHE A 47 -6.12 -7.78 -6.67
N ASP A 48 -6.73 -8.80 -7.28
CA ASP A 48 -8.12 -9.15 -7.02
C ASP A 48 -8.31 -9.67 -5.60
N TRP A 49 -7.35 -10.46 -5.11
CA TRP A 49 -7.30 -10.87 -3.71
C TRP A 49 -7.23 -9.66 -2.77
N ALA A 50 -6.30 -8.73 -3.01
CA ALA A 50 -6.12 -7.56 -2.15
C ALA A 50 -7.38 -6.67 -2.15
N ILE A 51 -7.97 -6.44 -3.32
CA ILE A 51 -9.22 -5.69 -3.46
C ILE A 51 -10.38 -6.39 -2.74
N SER A 52 -10.45 -7.72 -2.77
CA SER A 52 -11.49 -8.47 -2.06
C SER A 52 -11.44 -8.26 -0.53
N ILE A 53 -10.26 -8.01 0.04
CA ILE A 53 -10.12 -7.71 1.47
C ILE A 53 -10.79 -6.38 1.82
N PHE A 54 -10.63 -5.34 1.00
CA PHE A 54 -11.31 -4.06 1.22
C PHE A 54 -12.83 -4.23 1.22
N TYR A 55 -13.38 -4.98 0.27
CA TYR A 55 -14.83 -5.22 0.20
C TYR A 55 -15.36 -6.08 1.35
N LYS A 56 -14.61 -7.09 1.79
CA LYS A 56 -14.98 -7.87 2.99
C LYS A 56 -15.00 -6.99 4.24
N ILE A 57 -14.02 -6.12 4.40
CA ILE A 57 -13.98 -5.17 5.52
C ILE A 57 -15.17 -4.20 5.44
N GLU A 58 -15.46 -3.66 4.25
CA GLU A 58 -16.61 -2.77 4.06
C GLU A 58 -17.93 -3.46 4.42
N ALA A 59 -18.10 -4.73 4.04
CA ALA A 59 -19.30 -5.50 4.35
C ALA A 59 -19.50 -5.71 5.86
N GLU A 60 -18.42 -5.93 6.61
CA GLU A 60 -18.48 -6.20 8.05
C GLU A 60 -18.52 -4.93 8.91
N VAL A 61 -17.75 -3.90 8.53
CA VAL A 61 -17.58 -2.67 9.33
C VAL A 61 -18.55 -1.56 8.88
N GLY A 62 -19.05 -1.64 7.66
CA GLY A 62 -19.97 -0.69 7.06
C GLY A 62 -19.28 0.44 6.27
N SER A 63 -19.93 0.86 5.19
CA SER A 63 -19.41 1.87 4.26
C SER A 63 -19.13 3.23 4.90
N GLY A 64 -19.90 3.62 5.92
CA GLY A 64 -19.68 4.88 6.65
C GLY A 64 -18.32 4.93 7.36
N VAL A 65 -17.88 3.80 7.93
CA VAL A 65 -16.57 3.72 8.60
C VAL A 65 -15.44 3.75 7.57
N VAL A 66 -15.59 3.00 6.46
CA VAL A 66 -14.61 3.01 5.36
C VAL A 66 -14.46 4.40 4.77
N PHE A 67 -15.56 5.12 4.59
CA PHE A 67 -15.57 6.52 4.12
C PHE A 67 -14.79 7.43 5.08
N GLU A 68 -15.07 7.35 6.38
CA GLU A 68 -14.39 8.16 7.39
C GLU A 68 -12.89 7.86 7.47
N VAL A 69 -12.50 6.59 7.35
CA VAL A 69 -11.08 6.18 7.27
C VAL A 69 -10.42 6.76 6.03
N GLY A 70 -11.04 6.61 4.85
CA GLY A 70 -10.53 7.18 3.60
C GLY A 70 -10.34 8.69 3.68
N ARG A 71 -11.31 9.42 4.25
CA ARG A 71 -11.22 10.87 4.49
C ARG A 71 -10.03 11.22 5.38
N LYS A 72 -9.88 10.55 6.52
CA LYS A 72 -8.77 10.77 7.46
C LYS A 72 -7.41 10.48 6.85
N MET A 73 -7.29 9.44 6.01
CA MET A 73 -6.04 9.13 5.30
C MET A 73 -5.63 10.27 4.36
N ILE A 74 -6.58 10.87 3.66
CA ILE A 74 -6.34 12.01 2.76
C ILE A 74 -5.98 13.27 3.55
N GLU A 75 -6.63 13.52 4.69
CA GLU A 75 -6.34 14.67 5.57
C GLU A 75 -4.99 14.57 6.26
N ALA A 76 -4.55 13.36 6.62
CA ALA A 76 -3.27 13.12 7.28
C ALA A 76 -2.10 12.93 6.30
N ALA A 77 -2.37 12.85 5.00
CA ALA A 77 -1.34 12.66 3.99
C ALA A 77 -0.42 13.89 3.91
N THR A 78 0.89 13.63 3.86
CA THR A 78 1.86 14.68 3.53
C THR A 78 1.96 14.78 2.02
N TYR A 79 1.46 15.87 1.47
CA TYR A 79 1.53 16.15 0.04
C TYR A 79 2.84 16.86 -0.31
N PRO A 80 3.45 16.54 -1.46
CA PRO A 80 4.57 17.33 -1.97
C PRO A 80 4.07 18.72 -2.39
N PRO A 81 4.93 19.75 -2.43
CA PRO A 81 4.51 21.14 -2.65
C PRO A 81 3.84 21.38 -4.01
N GLU A 82 4.05 20.50 -4.99
CA GLU A 82 3.38 20.54 -6.30
C GLU A 82 1.89 20.13 -6.24
N ILE A 83 1.44 19.55 -5.11
CA ILE A 83 0.04 19.22 -4.83
C ILE A 83 -0.46 20.20 -3.77
N ASP A 84 -0.93 21.35 -4.25
CA ASP A 84 -1.36 22.50 -3.45
C ASP A 84 -2.87 22.76 -3.50
N GLY A 85 -3.63 21.92 -4.20
CA GLY A 85 -5.08 22.08 -4.33
C GLY A 85 -5.78 20.84 -4.86
N VAL A 86 -7.12 20.89 -4.89
CA VAL A 86 -7.95 19.75 -5.33
C VAL A 86 -7.67 19.37 -6.78
N GLN A 87 -7.46 20.35 -7.66
CA GLN A 87 -7.19 20.10 -9.07
C GLN A 87 -5.85 19.36 -9.29
N THR A 88 -4.78 19.81 -8.63
CA THR A 88 -3.46 19.18 -8.71
C THR A 88 -3.44 17.81 -8.05
N LEU A 89 -4.19 17.63 -6.95
CA LEU A 89 -4.41 16.33 -6.32
C LEU A 89 -5.12 15.34 -7.26
N LEU A 90 -6.27 15.72 -7.83
CA LEU A 90 -7.05 14.86 -8.72
C LEU A 90 -6.27 14.50 -9.99
N ALA A 91 -5.52 15.45 -10.55
CA ALA A 91 -4.65 15.22 -11.71
C ALA A 91 -3.56 14.18 -11.43
N ALA A 92 -3.08 14.10 -10.18
CA ALA A 92 -2.02 13.18 -9.80
C ALA A 92 -2.52 11.78 -9.38
N LEU A 93 -3.84 11.58 -9.19
CA LEU A 93 -4.41 10.33 -8.66
C LEU A 93 -3.95 9.08 -9.42
N GLY A 94 -3.92 9.14 -10.76
CA GLY A 94 -3.51 7.98 -11.58
C GLY A 94 -2.05 7.58 -11.31
N TYR A 95 -1.16 8.56 -11.14
CA TYR A 95 0.25 8.32 -10.79
C TYR A 95 0.37 7.70 -9.39
N TRP A 96 -0.31 8.26 -8.40
CA TRP A 96 -0.27 7.74 -7.02
C TRP A 96 -0.88 6.34 -6.91
N PHE A 97 -1.94 6.06 -7.66
CA PHE A 97 -2.51 4.72 -7.75
C PHE A 97 -1.51 3.71 -8.33
N ALA A 98 -0.76 4.09 -9.36
CA ALA A 98 0.27 3.25 -9.98
C ALA A 98 1.46 2.94 -9.05
N LEU A 99 1.65 3.69 -7.96
CA LEU A 99 2.61 3.33 -6.91
C LEU A 99 2.14 2.19 -6.01
N ASN A 100 0.82 1.98 -5.94
CA ASN A 100 0.22 0.93 -5.12
C ASN A 100 -0.19 -0.31 -5.95
N ALA A 101 -0.27 -0.19 -7.28
CA ALA A 101 -0.62 -1.27 -8.19
C ALA A 101 0.41 -1.40 -9.32
N ARG A 102 0.89 -2.61 -9.58
CA ARG A 102 1.90 -2.89 -10.62
C ARG A 102 1.56 -4.10 -11.48
N ALA A 103 2.28 -4.24 -12.59
CA ALA A 103 2.25 -5.43 -13.42
C ALA A 103 2.82 -6.66 -12.67
N PRO A 104 2.36 -7.88 -12.99
CA PRO A 104 2.85 -9.10 -12.36
C PRO A 104 4.35 -9.25 -12.50
N ALA A 105 4.98 -9.96 -11.56
CA ALA A 105 6.41 -10.29 -11.65
C ALA A 105 6.81 -10.91 -12.99
N SER A 106 5.95 -11.72 -13.61
CA SER A 106 6.17 -12.36 -14.92
C SER A 106 6.21 -11.39 -16.09
N ALA A 107 5.59 -10.21 -15.97
CA ALA A 107 5.59 -9.17 -17.00
C ALA A 107 6.66 -8.08 -16.76
N ARG A 108 7.40 -8.15 -15.64
CA ARG A 108 8.47 -7.19 -15.33
C ARG A 108 9.78 -7.61 -15.99
N SER A 109 10.49 -6.64 -16.58
CA SER A 109 11.84 -6.85 -17.11
C SER A 109 12.77 -7.40 -16.00
N PRO A 110 13.67 -8.36 -16.30
CA PRO A 110 14.58 -8.99 -15.32
C PRO A 110 15.55 -8.03 -14.62
N ALA A 111 15.57 -6.75 -15.02
CA ALA A 111 16.26 -5.68 -14.33
C ALA A 111 15.59 -5.26 -13.00
N CYS A 112 14.27 -5.46 -12.81
CA CYS A 112 13.53 -5.05 -11.61
C CYS A 112 13.14 -6.25 -10.70
N SER A 113 13.62 -7.47 -11.00
CA SER A 113 13.36 -8.68 -10.19
C SER A 113 14.47 -9.02 -9.18
N ARG A 114 15.55 -8.22 -9.10
CA ARG A 114 16.69 -8.44 -8.20
C ARG A 114 16.80 -7.37 -7.12
N THR A 115 15.99 -7.48 -6.08
CA THR A 115 16.27 -6.83 -4.78
C THR A 115 15.88 -7.75 -3.63
N SER A 116 16.52 -8.91 -3.55
CA SER A 116 16.48 -9.77 -2.36
C SER A 116 17.69 -10.71 -2.34
N THR A 117 18.90 -10.18 -2.54
CA THR A 117 20.10 -10.83 -1.98
C THR A 117 21.19 -9.79 -1.85
N ALA A 118 21.60 -9.54 -0.61
CA ALA A 118 22.71 -8.68 -0.27
C ALA A 118 23.96 -9.03 -1.09
N ARG A 119 24.53 -8.06 -1.80
CA ARG A 119 25.92 -8.15 -2.27
C ARG A 119 26.64 -6.83 -1.98
N ARG A 120 27.50 -6.89 -0.96
CA ARG A 120 28.60 -5.92 -0.80
C ARG A 120 29.49 -6.04 -2.05
N SER A 121 29.71 -4.94 -2.78
CA SER A 121 31.04 -4.60 -3.33
C SER A 121 30.96 -3.31 -4.18
N THR A 122 31.71 -2.31 -3.71
CA THR A 122 32.53 -1.35 -4.48
C THR A 122 32.02 -0.78 -5.81
N GLY A 123 31.69 0.51 -5.77
CA GLY A 123 32.24 1.51 -6.69
C GLY A 123 31.76 1.51 -8.14
N ARG A 124 30.60 2.14 -8.39
CA ARG A 124 30.34 3.08 -9.51
C ARG A 124 28.93 3.67 -9.35
N HIS A 125 28.80 4.98 -9.49
CA HIS A 125 27.52 5.67 -9.52
C HIS A 125 26.70 5.20 -10.72
N GLN A 126 25.74 4.31 -10.48
CA GLN A 126 24.62 4.06 -11.37
C GLN A 126 23.36 4.42 -10.57
N ALA A 127 22.58 5.37 -11.09
CA ALA A 127 21.37 5.82 -10.43
C ALA A 127 20.43 4.61 -10.20
N PRO A 128 19.90 4.40 -8.98
CA PRO A 128 19.02 3.27 -8.73
C PRO A 128 17.76 3.41 -9.56
N ALA A 129 17.44 2.37 -10.34
CA ALA A 129 16.11 2.20 -10.89
C ALA A 129 15.14 2.18 -9.70
N ARG A 130 14.30 3.21 -9.60
CA ARG A 130 13.35 3.40 -8.50
C ARG A 130 12.24 2.35 -8.61
N CYS A 131 12.51 1.14 -8.12
CA CYS A 131 11.50 0.08 -7.95
C CYS A 131 10.83 0.14 -6.55
N ASP A 132 11.28 1.04 -5.66
CA ASP A 132 10.79 1.19 -4.30
C ASP A 132 10.05 2.53 -4.10
N ALA A 133 8.73 2.53 -4.20
CA ALA A 133 7.89 3.56 -3.57
C ALA A 133 6.45 3.05 -3.45
N ALA A 134 6.08 2.53 -2.28
CA ALA A 134 4.69 2.59 -1.86
C ALA A 134 4.44 4.00 -1.31
N PHE A 135 3.38 4.67 -1.79
CA PHE A 135 3.07 6.06 -1.41
C PHE A 135 2.60 6.16 0.04
N TRP A 136 1.81 5.19 0.50
CA TRP A 136 1.33 5.12 1.87
C TRP A 136 2.37 4.47 2.79
N ARG A 137 3.57 5.04 2.89
CA ARG A 137 4.36 4.81 4.10
C ARG A 137 3.71 5.63 5.19
N ALA A 138 2.80 5.00 5.94
CA ALA A 138 2.32 5.57 7.19
C ALA A 138 3.55 6.05 7.98
N PRO A 139 3.57 7.28 8.53
CA PRO A 139 4.59 7.62 9.49
C PRO A 139 4.49 6.60 10.61
N VAL A 140 5.53 5.79 10.77
CA VAL A 140 5.75 5.02 12.00
C VAL A 140 5.94 6.08 13.07
N LEU A 141 4.85 6.50 13.70
CA LEU A 141 4.89 7.37 14.85
C LEU A 141 5.42 6.55 16.02
N VAL A 142 6.73 6.71 16.18
CA VAL A 142 7.58 6.44 17.32
C VAL A 142 6.86 6.73 18.65
N THR A 143 6.80 5.68 19.48
CA THR A 143 6.73 5.63 20.96
C THR A 143 5.80 6.59 21.69
N ALA A 144 4.74 6.02 22.29
CA ALA A 144 4.12 6.60 23.47
C ALA A 144 5.16 6.69 24.61
N SER A 145 5.48 7.91 25.05
CA SER A 145 6.06 8.16 26.36
C SER A 145 4.95 8.62 27.29
N SER A 146 4.59 7.76 28.24
CA SER A 146 3.83 8.12 29.44
C SER A 146 4.63 9.06 30.33
N PRO A 147 3.96 9.97 31.04
CA PRO A 147 4.00 9.91 32.49
C PRO A 147 2.66 9.52 33.11
#